data_AF-A0AAW3K3J9-F1
#
_entry.id   AF-A0AAW3K3J9-F1
#
_cell.length_a   1.000
_cell.length_b   1.000
_cell.length_c   1.000
_cell.angle_alpha   90.00
_cell.angle_beta   90.00
_cell.angle_gamma   90.00
#
_symmetry.space_group_name_H-M   'P 1'
#
loop_
_entity.id
_entity.type
_entity.pdbx_description
1 polymer ?
#
loop_
_entity_poly.entity_id
_entity_poly.type
_entity_poly.pdbx_seq_one_letter_code
_entity_poly.pdbx_strand_id
1 'polypeptide(L)'
;MMSEIITSQYDGHELSFNEQGWFNATQAANRFNKTVHEWVRLPDTQRYLDALSRKYGKIPYLKTKRGNHGGTWLHPKLAVRFAQWLDIDFALWCDEQIDLLLRKTHPTINRRRLRHQTVASYKALSTALKMTREQQGKDTKTHHYMNEARLINWAITGDFTGLDRDSLSDDDLDLLAELEIQDLVLIGVGFTYKQRKTALGVIADNFREKHCVLPTSNPALSLEVESCY
;
A
#
# COMPACT_ATOMS: atom_id res chain seq x y z
N MET A 1 5.15 -3.53 20.34
CA MET A 1 4.21 -3.87 19.25
C MET A 1 4.96 -4.74 18.25
N MET A 2 4.34 -5.85 17.83
CA MET A 2 4.88 -6.67 16.74
C MET A 2 4.81 -5.84 15.46
N SER A 3 5.96 -5.53 14.87
CA SER A 3 5.99 -4.86 13.57
C SER A 3 5.49 -5.85 12.53
N GLU A 4 4.40 -5.51 11.85
CA GLU A 4 3.82 -6.34 10.80
C GLU A 4 4.83 -6.51 9.67
N ILE A 5 4.90 -7.72 9.12
CA ILE A 5 5.88 -8.08 8.10
C ILE A 5 5.28 -7.82 6.73
N ILE A 6 6.05 -7.12 5.90
CA ILE A 6 5.72 -6.83 4.51
C ILE A 6 6.73 -7.58 3.66
N THR A 7 6.24 -8.36 2.70
CA THR A 7 7.08 -9.14 1.80
C THR A 7 7.13 -8.45 0.43
N SER A 8 8.34 -8.25 -0.08
CA SER A 8 8.60 -7.78 -1.44
C SER A 8 9.45 -8.80 -2.18
N GLN A 9 9.27 -8.92 -3.50
CA GLN A 9 10.04 -9.87 -4.32
C GLN A 9 11.17 -9.17 -5.09
N TYR A 10 12.33 -9.81 -5.11
CA TYR A 10 13.48 -9.45 -5.94
C TYR A 10 13.96 -10.72 -6.65
N ASP A 11 14.01 -10.73 -7.98
CA ASP A 11 14.36 -11.91 -8.81
C ASP A 11 13.69 -13.23 -8.37
N GLY A 12 12.38 -13.20 -8.10
CA GLY A 12 11.63 -14.39 -7.67
C GLY A 12 11.90 -14.87 -6.24
N HIS A 13 12.67 -14.13 -5.45
CA HIS A 13 12.87 -14.41 -4.03
C HIS A 13 12.15 -13.38 -3.16
N GLU A 14 11.44 -13.89 -2.16
CA GLU A 14 10.77 -13.07 -1.16
C GLU A 14 11.76 -12.53 -0.13
N LEU A 15 11.61 -11.24 0.19
CA LEU A 15 12.36 -10.54 1.21
C LEU A 15 11.43 -9.81 2.15
N SER A 16 11.75 -9.92 3.44
CA SER A 16 10.90 -9.43 4.52
C SER A 16 11.36 -8.06 5.00
N PHE A 17 10.41 -7.14 5.05
CA PHE A 17 10.52 -5.84 5.66
C PHE A 17 9.48 -5.69 6.77
N ASN A 18 9.54 -4.59 7.51
CA ASN A 18 8.40 -4.13 8.29
C ASN A 18 8.01 -2.70 7.89
N GLU A 19 6.89 -2.21 8.42
CA GLU A 19 6.39 -0.86 8.13
C GLU A 19 7.33 0.28 8.50
N GLN A 20 8.32 0.04 9.36
CA GLN A 20 9.35 1.03 9.72
C GLN A 20 10.60 0.91 8.83
N GLY A 21 10.53 0.13 7.75
CA GLY A 21 11.62 -0.10 6.80
C GLY A 21 12.75 -0.98 7.35
N TRP A 22 12.53 -1.68 8.47
CA TRP A 22 13.52 -2.66 8.93
C TRP A 22 13.55 -3.84 7.96
N PHE A 23 14.75 -4.31 7.66
CA PHE A 23 15.00 -5.30 6.62
C PHE A 23 15.59 -6.58 7.21
N ASN A 24 15.08 -7.75 6.82
CA ASN A 24 15.62 -9.03 7.25
C ASN A 24 16.92 -9.36 6.51
N ALA A 25 18.04 -8.94 7.08
CA ALA A 25 19.36 -9.14 6.51
C ALA A 25 19.81 -10.60 6.49
N THR A 26 19.34 -11.45 7.41
CA THR A 26 19.67 -12.88 7.36
C THR A 26 19.09 -13.55 6.11
N GLN A 27 17.83 -13.25 5.80
CA GLN A 27 17.18 -13.77 4.59
C GLN A 27 17.93 -13.34 3.32
N ALA A 28 18.33 -12.07 3.25
CA ALA A 28 19.10 -11.56 2.11
C ALA A 28 20.51 -12.12 2.05
N ALA A 29 21.26 -12.19 3.16
CA ALA A 29 22.63 -12.71 3.18
C ALA A 29 22.71 -14.14 2.63
N ASN A 30 21.76 -14.99 3.05
CA ASN A 30 21.68 -16.39 2.63
C ASN A 30 21.60 -16.54 1.11
N ARG A 31 20.88 -15.63 0.44
CA ARG A 31 20.76 -15.62 -1.02
C ARG A 31 22.10 -15.42 -1.72
N PHE A 32 22.97 -14.59 -1.15
CA PHE A 32 24.29 -14.29 -1.71
C PHE A 32 25.40 -15.17 -1.12
N ASN A 33 25.05 -16.27 -0.44
CA ASN A 33 25.98 -17.15 0.27
C ASN A 33 26.91 -16.40 1.24
N LYS A 34 26.39 -15.35 1.87
CA LYS A 34 27.09 -14.48 2.82
C LYS A 34 26.41 -14.53 4.17
N THR A 35 27.09 -14.07 5.22
CA THR A 35 26.46 -13.93 6.55
C THR A 35 26.51 -12.49 7.07
N VAL A 36 25.46 -12.10 7.80
CA VAL A 36 25.41 -10.78 8.46
C VAL A 36 26.55 -10.62 9.46
N HIS A 37 26.92 -11.72 10.11
CA HIS A 37 27.98 -11.75 11.11
C HIS A 37 29.36 -11.39 10.55
N GLU A 38 29.70 -11.86 9.35
CA GLU A 38 30.95 -11.49 8.66
C GLU A 38 30.96 -10.00 8.34
N TRP A 39 29.88 -9.48 7.78
CA TRP A 39 29.79 -8.08 7.38
C TRP A 39 29.93 -7.10 8.55
N VAL A 40 29.27 -7.39 9.67
CA VAL A 40 29.32 -6.52 10.86
C VAL A 40 30.75 -6.42 11.41
N ARG A 41 31.60 -7.44 11.22
CA ARG A 41 32.99 -7.45 11.70
C ARG A 41 33.98 -6.71 10.80
N LEU A 42 33.57 -6.31 9.59
CA LEU A 42 34.45 -5.58 8.69
C LEU A 42 34.84 -4.22 9.31
N PRO A 43 36.12 -3.80 9.20
CA PRO A 43 36.57 -2.52 9.77
C PRO A 43 35.78 -1.31 9.25
N ASP A 44 35.42 -1.31 7.96
CA ASP A 44 34.61 -0.23 7.37
C ASP A 44 33.19 -0.19 7.95
N THR A 45 32.56 -1.36 8.15
CA THR A 45 31.24 -1.46 8.78
C THR A 45 31.26 -0.94 10.21
N GLN A 46 32.30 -1.27 10.98
CA GLN A 46 32.49 -0.74 12.34
C GLN A 46 32.64 0.79 12.34
N ARG A 47 33.47 1.34 11.44
CA ARG A 47 33.60 2.80 11.26
C ARG A 47 32.28 3.45 10.90
N TYR A 48 31.49 2.81 10.04
CA TYR A 48 30.17 3.31 9.63
C TYR A 48 29.16 3.29 10.79
N LEU A 49 29.12 2.22 11.58
CA LEU A 49 28.29 2.13 12.80
C LEU A 49 28.66 3.21 13.82
N ASP A 50 29.95 3.45 14.02
CA ASP A 50 30.42 4.53 14.89
C ASP A 50 29.99 5.90 14.36
N ALA A 51 30.07 6.13 13.05
CA ALA A 51 29.61 7.36 12.42
C ALA A 51 28.09 7.55 12.57
N LEU A 52 27.30 6.48 12.40
CA LEU A 52 25.86 6.50 12.64
C LEU A 52 25.54 6.86 14.09
N SER A 53 26.22 6.22 15.04
CA SER A 53 26.06 6.46 16.48
C SER A 53 26.39 7.91 16.87
N ARG A 54 27.46 8.49 16.30
CA ARG A 54 27.79 9.91 16.51
C ARG A 54 26.73 10.86 15.95
N LYS A 55 26.17 10.55 14.79
CA LYS A 55 25.23 11.45 14.08
C LYS A 55 23.79 11.35 14.58
N TYR A 56 23.33 10.15 14.92
CA TYR A 56 21.92 9.86 15.24
C TYR A 56 21.70 9.29 16.64
N GLY A 57 22.78 9.12 17.43
CA GLY A 57 22.75 8.53 18.75
C GLY A 57 22.77 7.00 18.74
N LYS A 58 22.89 6.41 19.94
CA LYS A 58 22.94 4.96 20.15
C LYS A 58 21.54 4.34 20.06
N ILE A 59 20.98 4.26 18.86
CA ILE A 59 19.78 3.49 18.58
C ILE A 59 20.14 2.04 18.21
N PRO A 60 19.23 1.07 18.37
CA PRO A 60 19.47 -0.28 17.88
C PRO A 60 19.48 -0.23 16.34
N TYR A 61 20.64 -0.36 15.72
CA TYR A 61 20.77 -0.47 14.26
C TYR A 61 20.57 -1.91 13.76
N LEU A 62 20.72 -2.87 14.66
CA LEU A 62 20.61 -4.30 14.41
C LEU A 62 19.76 -4.92 15.53
N LYS A 63 18.82 -5.79 15.15
CA LYS A 63 17.97 -6.53 16.09
C LYS A 63 17.93 -7.98 15.68
N THR A 64 18.02 -8.89 16.65
CA THR A 64 17.85 -10.31 16.40
C THR A 64 16.47 -10.74 16.86
N LYS A 65 15.80 -11.55 16.04
CA LYS A 65 14.52 -12.17 16.35
C LYS A 65 14.65 -13.68 16.21
N ARG A 66 14.12 -14.45 17.16
CA ARG A 66 14.06 -15.92 17.12
C ARG A 66 12.65 -16.38 16.72
N GLY A 67 12.52 -17.59 16.19
CA GLY A 67 11.25 -18.19 15.80
C GLY A 67 10.78 -17.77 14.40
N ASN A 68 9.47 -17.68 14.19
CA ASN A 68 8.90 -17.41 12.88
C ASN A 68 9.32 -16.01 12.36
N HIS A 69 9.75 -15.95 11.09
CA HIS A 69 10.42 -14.78 10.49
C HIS A 69 11.59 -14.28 11.35
N GLY A 70 12.32 -15.21 11.97
CA GLY A 70 13.53 -14.96 12.71
C GLY A 70 14.68 -14.53 11.80
N GLY A 71 15.70 -13.96 12.41
CA GLY A 71 16.85 -13.45 11.70
C GLY A 71 17.40 -12.17 12.33
N THR A 72 18.40 -11.63 11.66
CA THR A 72 18.98 -10.33 11.96
C THR A 72 18.29 -9.28 11.11
N TRP A 73 17.65 -8.33 11.76
CA TRP A 73 16.94 -7.22 11.16
C TRP A 73 17.81 -5.96 11.24
N LEU A 74 17.92 -5.23 10.14
CA LEU A 74 18.70 -3.99 10.06
C LEU A 74 17.77 -2.80 9.96
N HIS A 75 18.14 -1.74 10.69
CA HIS A 75 17.49 -0.45 10.61
C HIS A 75 17.67 0.17 9.20
N PRO A 76 16.69 0.92 8.65
CA PRO A 76 16.76 1.56 7.33
C PRO A 76 18.11 2.25 7.03
N LYS A 77 18.59 3.06 7.98
CA LYS A 77 19.87 3.79 7.91
C LYS A 77 21.12 2.90 7.79
N LEU A 78 21.01 1.60 8.01
CA LEU A 78 22.09 0.63 7.90
C LEU A 78 21.82 -0.40 6.80
N ALA A 79 20.55 -0.72 6.52
CA ALA A 79 20.11 -1.76 5.60
C ALA A 79 20.66 -1.57 4.18
N VAL A 80 20.61 -0.36 3.63
CA VAL A 80 21.10 -0.09 2.26
C VAL A 80 22.61 -0.30 2.15
N ARG A 81 23.38 0.11 3.17
CA ARG A 81 24.83 -0.12 3.20
C ARG A 81 25.18 -1.60 3.25
N PHE A 82 24.38 -2.40 3.97
CA PHE A 82 24.51 -3.85 3.96
C PHE A 82 24.16 -4.44 2.60
N ALA A 83 23.07 -3.99 1.98
CA ALA A 83 22.66 -4.45 0.66
C ALA A 83 23.75 -4.17 -0.40
N GLN A 84 24.38 -2.98 -0.37
CA GLN A 84 25.51 -2.64 -1.26
C GLN A 84 26.68 -3.62 -1.16
N TRP A 85 26.94 -4.16 0.03
CA TRP A 85 27.99 -5.16 0.22
C TRP A 85 27.60 -6.53 -0.35
N LEU A 86 26.30 -6.84 -0.40
CA LEU A 86 25.80 -8.06 -1.04
C LEU A 86 25.94 -7.94 -2.55
N ASP A 87 25.33 -6.90 -3.13
CA ASP A 87 25.26 -6.62 -4.56
C ASP A 87 24.72 -5.18 -4.80
N ILE A 88 25.13 -4.53 -5.90
CA ILE A 88 24.78 -3.13 -6.17
C ILE A 88 23.33 -2.99 -6.63
N ASP A 89 22.88 -3.83 -7.56
CA ASP A 89 21.51 -3.77 -8.10
C ASP A 89 20.50 -4.10 -7.01
N PHE A 90 20.85 -5.08 -6.16
CA PHE A 90 20.08 -5.41 -4.98
C PHE A 90 19.94 -4.22 -4.00
N ALA A 91 20.99 -3.40 -3.87
CA ALA A 91 20.97 -2.25 -2.99
C ALA A 91 20.04 -1.14 -3.47
N LEU A 92 20.02 -0.88 -4.78
CA LEU A 92 19.11 0.09 -5.38
C LEU A 92 17.66 -0.33 -5.15
N TRP A 93 17.33 -1.59 -5.44
CA TRP A 93 16.01 -2.14 -5.16
C TRP A 93 15.64 -2.06 -3.67
N CYS A 94 16.57 -2.42 -2.78
CA CYS A 94 16.33 -2.37 -1.33
C CYS A 94 16.07 -0.93 -0.82
N ASP A 95 16.80 0.06 -1.36
CA ASP A 95 16.58 1.47 -1.05
C ASP A 95 15.19 1.94 -1.49
N GLU A 96 14.76 1.57 -2.71
CA GLU A 96 13.41 1.86 -3.21
C GLU A 96 12.32 1.26 -2.31
N GLN A 97 12.45 0.00 -1.91
CA GLN A 97 11.48 -0.64 -1.01
C GLN A 97 11.40 0.07 0.34
N ILE A 98 12.55 0.41 0.93
CA ILE A 98 12.61 1.13 2.21
C ILE A 98 11.98 2.51 2.07
N ASP A 99 12.26 3.25 1.00
CA ASP A 99 11.68 4.56 0.75
C ASP A 99 10.14 4.49 0.63
N LEU A 100 9.61 3.53 -0.14
CA LEU A 100 8.17 3.29 -0.25
C LEU A 100 7.51 2.97 1.10
N LEU A 101 8.18 2.19 1.95
CA LEU A 101 7.70 1.85 3.30
C LEU A 101 7.69 3.08 4.21
N LEU A 102 8.77 3.86 4.22
CA LEU A 102 8.89 5.06 5.06
C LEU A 102 7.90 6.15 4.64
N ARG A 103 7.62 6.28 3.34
CA ARG A 103 6.58 7.18 2.79
C ARG A 103 5.17 6.64 2.95
N LYS A 104 5.01 5.37 3.38
CA LYS A 104 3.74 4.65 3.48
C LYS A 104 2.99 4.55 2.15
N THR A 105 3.73 4.52 1.05
CA THR A 105 3.22 4.37 -0.32
C THR A 105 3.45 2.96 -0.88
N HIS A 106 4.01 2.05 -0.09
CA HIS A 106 4.17 0.65 -0.48
C HIS A 106 2.80 0.00 -0.80
N PRO A 107 2.66 -0.76 -1.92
CA PRO A 107 1.37 -1.31 -2.35
C PRO A 107 0.61 -2.08 -1.28
N THR A 108 1.30 -2.94 -0.52
CA THR A 108 0.72 -3.68 0.62
C THR A 108 0.10 -2.76 1.68
N ILE A 109 0.76 -1.64 1.99
CA ILE A 109 0.26 -0.66 2.97
C ILE A 109 -0.95 0.08 2.39
N ASN A 110 -0.87 0.51 1.13
CA ASN A 110 -1.97 1.19 0.47
C ASN A 110 -3.22 0.30 0.44
N ARG A 111 -3.08 -0.93 -0.05
CA ARG A 111 -4.18 -1.90 -0.12
C ARG A 111 -4.82 -2.18 1.23
N ARG A 112 -4.02 -2.28 2.30
CA ARG A 112 -4.56 -2.44 3.67
C ARG A 112 -5.35 -1.21 4.11
N ARG A 113 -4.82 -0.01 3.84
CA ARG A 113 -5.51 1.25 4.12
C ARG A 113 -6.84 1.33 3.39
N LEU A 114 -6.86 1.00 2.10
CA LEU A 114 -8.09 1.01 1.28
C LEU A 114 -9.12 0.03 1.78
N ARG A 115 -8.72 -1.21 2.10
CA ARG A 115 -9.62 -2.18 2.75
C ARG A 115 -10.23 -1.65 4.04
N HIS A 116 -9.42 -1.03 4.89
CA HIS A 116 -9.91 -0.43 6.12
C HIS A 116 -10.90 0.71 5.84
N GLN A 117 -10.60 1.56 4.87
CA GLN A 117 -11.47 2.64 4.42
C GLN A 117 -12.80 2.09 3.93
N THR A 118 -12.80 1.16 2.98
CA THR A 118 -14.01 0.49 2.45
C THR A 118 -14.86 -0.13 3.56
N VAL A 119 -14.26 -0.81 4.54
CA VAL A 119 -15.03 -1.37 5.67
C VAL A 119 -15.70 -0.26 6.50
N ALA A 120 -14.98 0.83 6.74
CA ALA A 120 -15.50 1.96 7.51
C ALA A 120 -16.58 2.76 6.76
N SER A 121 -16.35 3.08 5.48
CA SER A 121 -17.30 3.79 4.62
C SER A 121 -18.58 2.99 4.42
N TYR A 122 -18.48 1.69 4.15
CA TYR A 122 -19.68 0.84 4.04
C TYR A 122 -20.50 0.80 5.33
N LYS A 123 -19.84 0.77 6.50
CA LYS A 123 -20.53 0.83 7.80
C LYS A 123 -21.23 2.17 8.00
N ALA A 124 -20.58 3.28 7.65
CA ALA A 124 -21.16 4.62 7.71
C ALA A 124 -22.36 4.75 6.76
N LEU A 125 -22.22 4.30 5.52
CA LEU A 125 -23.28 4.22 4.52
C LEU A 125 -24.48 3.41 5.02
N SER A 126 -24.25 2.21 5.55
CA SER A 126 -25.30 1.37 6.12
C SER A 126 -26.03 2.08 7.27
N THR A 127 -25.29 2.80 8.09
CA THR A 127 -25.86 3.59 9.20
C THR A 127 -26.73 4.72 8.67
N ALA A 128 -26.25 5.48 7.68
CA ALA A 128 -27.00 6.57 7.06
C ALA A 128 -28.28 6.05 6.38
N LEU A 129 -28.19 4.95 5.64
CA LEU A 129 -29.36 4.31 5.01
C LEU A 129 -30.44 3.98 6.05
N LYS A 130 -30.04 3.39 7.18
CA LYS A 130 -30.96 3.06 8.28
C LYS A 130 -31.60 4.33 8.85
N MET A 131 -30.80 5.35 9.18
CA MET A 131 -31.27 6.61 9.76
C MET A 131 -32.24 7.35 8.83
N THR A 132 -31.91 7.48 7.54
CA THR A 132 -32.77 8.16 6.56
C THR A 132 -34.11 7.43 6.40
N ARG A 133 -34.13 6.10 6.48
CA ARG A 133 -35.37 5.32 6.40
C ARG A 133 -36.21 5.46 7.66
N GLU A 134 -35.59 5.42 8.83
CA GLU A 134 -36.26 5.63 10.12
C GLU A 134 -36.90 7.03 10.19
N GLN A 135 -36.22 8.07 9.71
CA GLN A 135 -36.77 9.43 9.59
C GLN A 135 -37.99 9.50 8.66
N GLN A 136 -38.08 8.63 7.65
CA GLN A 136 -39.25 8.51 6.78
C GLN A 136 -40.36 7.62 7.37
N GLY A 137 -40.21 7.15 8.61
CA GLY A 137 -41.14 6.22 9.25
C GLY A 137 -41.13 4.81 8.64
N LYS A 138 -40.03 4.42 7.98
CA LYS A 138 -39.88 3.12 7.31
C LYS A 138 -38.88 2.25 8.06
N ASP A 139 -39.20 0.98 8.21
CA ASP A 139 -38.27 -0.02 8.74
C ASP A 139 -37.18 -0.41 7.71
N THR A 140 -36.00 -0.83 8.19
CA THR A 140 -34.85 -1.20 7.34
C THR A 140 -34.57 -2.70 7.40
N LYS A 141 -34.92 -3.40 6.32
CA LYS A 141 -34.72 -4.85 6.11
C LYS A 141 -33.39 -5.16 5.41
N THR A 142 -32.93 -6.40 5.54
CA THR A 142 -31.66 -6.93 4.98
C THR A 142 -31.49 -6.63 3.48
N HIS A 143 -32.56 -6.77 2.69
CA HIS A 143 -32.49 -6.54 1.25
C HIS A 143 -32.19 -5.08 0.87
N HIS A 144 -32.41 -4.10 1.75
CA HIS A 144 -32.00 -2.72 1.48
C HIS A 144 -30.49 -2.56 1.46
N TYR A 145 -29.79 -3.16 2.43
CA TYR A 145 -28.33 -3.20 2.43
C TYR A 145 -27.79 -4.00 1.25
N MET A 146 -28.42 -5.13 0.92
CA MET A 146 -28.02 -5.93 -0.25
C MET A 146 -28.19 -5.17 -1.57
N ASN A 147 -29.28 -4.42 -1.72
CA ASN A 147 -29.51 -3.60 -2.91
C ASN A 147 -28.46 -2.48 -3.01
N GLU A 148 -28.06 -1.89 -1.89
CA GLU A 148 -27.04 -0.84 -1.87
C GLU A 148 -25.65 -1.39 -2.21
N ALA A 149 -25.26 -2.52 -1.61
CA ALA A 149 -24.03 -3.21 -1.98
C ALA A 149 -24.01 -3.59 -3.47
N ARG A 150 -25.13 -4.09 -4.01
CA ARG A 150 -25.23 -4.41 -5.44
C ARG A 150 -25.20 -3.18 -6.34
N LEU A 151 -25.69 -2.03 -5.88
CA LEU A 151 -25.62 -0.78 -6.65
C LEU A 151 -24.18 -0.32 -6.82
N ILE A 152 -23.41 -0.37 -5.73
CA ILE A 152 -21.98 -0.01 -5.73
C ILE A 152 -21.19 -1.01 -6.56
N ASN A 153 -21.45 -2.32 -6.39
CA ASN A 153 -20.81 -3.36 -7.20
C ASN A 153 -21.11 -3.15 -8.70
N TRP A 154 -22.36 -2.84 -9.05
CA TRP A 154 -22.74 -2.51 -10.43
C TRP A 154 -21.98 -1.30 -10.98
N ALA A 155 -21.78 -0.26 -10.18
CA ALA A 155 -21.03 0.90 -10.63
C ALA A 155 -19.55 0.56 -10.94
N ILE A 156 -18.98 -0.46 -10.28
CA ILE A 156 -17.61 -0.92 -10.50
C ILE A 156 -17.51 -1.93 -11.64
N THR A 157 -18.37 -2.96 -11.67
CA THR A 157 -18.23 -4.10 -12.57
C THR A 157 -19.17 -4.08 -13.78
N GLY A 158 -20.21 -3.24 -13.73
CA GLY A 158 -21.32 -3.27 -14.68
C GLY A 158 -22.42 -4.29 -14.34
N ASP A 159 -22.21 -5.15 -13.33
CA ASP A 159 -23.11 -6.25 -12.97
C ASP A 159 -23.62 -6.16 -11.52
N PHE A 160 -24.89 -6.52 -11.31
CA PHE A 160 -25.53 -6.53 -9.98
C PHE A 160 -25.24 -7.82 -9.18
N THR A 161 -23.98 -8.22 -9.10
CA THR A 161 -23.53 -9.47 -8.47
C THR A 161 -22.71 -9.21 -7.21
N GLY A 162 -22.35 -10.29 -6.50
CA GLY A 162 -21.41 -10.21 -5.38
C GLY A 162 -20.02 -9.86 -5.89
N LEU A 163 -19.27 -9.09 -5.09
CA LEU A 163 -17.92 -8.65 -5.44
C LEU A 163 -16.92 -9.30 -4.49
N ASP A 164 -15.96 -10.01 -5.05
CA ASP A 164 -14.80 -10.47 -4.29
C ASP A 164 -13.79 -9.32 -4.17
N ARG A 165 -13.69 -8.75 -2.97
CA ARG A 165 -12.79 -7.63 -2.68
C ARG A 165 -11.32 -8.07 -2.67
N ASP A 166 -11.03 -9.36 -2.54
CA ASP A 166 -9.66 -9.85 -2.46
C ASP A 166 -8.95 -9.91 -3.81
N SER A 167 -9.72 -10.03 -4.90
CA SER A 167 -9.24 -10.10 -6.28
C SER A 167 -9.25 -8.75 -7.02
N LEU A 168 -9.74 -7.67 -6.40
CA LEU A 168 -9.75 -6.34 -7.01
C LEU A 168 -8.33 -5.77 -7.18
N SER A 169 -8.15 -5.00 -8.26
CA SER A 169 -6.97 -4.16 -8.44
C SER A 169 -6.93 -3.03 -7.39
N ASP A 170 -5.77 -2.40 -7.20
CA ASP A 170 -5.65 -1.27 -6.28
C ASP A 170 -6.53 -0.09 -6.74
N ASP A 171 -6.60 0.18 -8.05
CA ASP A 171 -7.46 1.21 -8.64
C ASP A 171 -8.95 0.92 -8.42
N ASP A 172 -9.38 -0.35 -8.54
CA ASP A 172 -10.76 -0.74 -8.30
C ASP A 172 -11.13 -0.69 -6.80
N LEU A 173 -10.17 -0.95 -5.91
CA LEU A 173 -10.36 -0.77 -4.47
C LEU A 173 -10.48 0.72 -4.09
N ASP A 174 -9.68 1.58 -4.72
CA ASP A 174 -9.81 3.03 -4.59
C ASP A 174 -11.18 3.51 -5.09
N LEU A 175 -11.61 3.05 -6.28
CA LEU A 175 -12.93 3.35 -6.82
C LEU A 175 -14.06 2.86 -5.89
N LEU A 176 -13.93 1.66 -5.33
CA LEU A 176 -14.91 1.11 -4.38
C LEU A 176 -15.05 2.00 -3.14
N ALA A 177 -13.93 2.44 -2.56
CA ALA A 177 -13.95 3.34 -1.40
C ALA A 177 -14.59 4.69 -1.75
N GLU A 178 -14.31 5.24 -2.93
CA GLU A 178 -14.92 6.49 -3.41
C GLU A 178 -16.44 6.35 -3.59
N LEU A 179 -16.90 5.29 -4.26
CA LEU A 179 -18.32 5.07 -4.51
C LEU A 179 -19.12 4.87 -3.21
N GLU A 180 -18.56 4.18 -2.21
CA GLU A 180 -19.21 4.05 -0.89
C GLU A 180 -19.34 5.40 -0.17
N ILE A 181 -18.35 6.28 -0.29
CA ILE A 181 -18.41 7.63 0.29
C ILE A 181 -19.45 8.49 -0.45
N GLN A 182 -19.47 8.43 -1.79
CA GLN A 182 -20.41 9.20 -2.59
C GLN A 182 -21.85 8.75 -2.38
N ASP A 183 -22.12 7.44 -2.31
CA ASP A 183 -23.48 6.95 -2.05
C ASP A 183 -23.96 7.34 -0.65
N LEU A 184 -23.08 7.29 0.37
CA LEU A 184 -23.35 7.83 1.70
C LEU A 184 -23.80 9.31 1.63
N VAL A 185 -23.08 10.15 0.90
CA VAL A 185 -23.43 11.58 0.72
C VAL A 185 -24.78 11.73 0.02
N LEU A 186 -24.99 10.99 -1.07
CA LEU A 186 -26.24 11.05 -1.85
C LEU A 186 -27.46 10.59 -1.03
N ILE A 187 -27.31 9.58 -0.16
CA ILE A 187 -28.32 9.18 0.81
C ILE A 187 -28.61 10.33 1.78
N GLY A 188 -27.56 10.96 2.32
CA GLY A 188 -27.69 12.10 3.24
C GLY A 188 -28.42 13.29 2.64
N VAL A 189 -28.21 13.56 1.34
CA VAL A 189 -28.91 14.62 0.58
C VAL A 189 -30.36 14.21 0.22
N GLY A 190 -30.71 12.93 0.33
CA GLY A 190 -32.06 12.42 0.07
C GLY A 190 -32.31 12.01 -1.38
N PHE A 191 -31.27 11.73 -2.17
CA PHE A 191 -31.43 11.23 -3.54
C PHE A 191 -32.15 9.88 -3.55
N THR A 192 -33.05 9.70 -4.52
CA THR A 192 -33.72 8.41 -4.76
C THR A 192 -32.74 7.39 -5.35
N TYR A 193 -33.04 6.10 -5.20
CA TYR A 193 -32.24 5.01 -5.76
C TYR A 193 -31.93 5.21 -7.26
N LYS A 194 -32.92 5.65 -8.05
CA LYS A 194 -32.75 5.90 -9.50
C LYS A 194 -31.75 7.04 -9.75
N GLN A 195 -31.82 8.12 -8.98
CA GLN A 195 -30.90 9.25 -9.10
C GLN A 195 -29.49 8.86 -8.67
N ARG A 196 -29.35 8.09 -7.57
CA ARG A 196 -28.04 7.60 -7.11
C ARG A 196 -27.41 6.66 -8.14
N LYS A 197 -28.18 5.75 -8.74
CA LYS A 197 -27.70 4.89 -9.83
C LYS A 197 -27.10 5.68 -10.99
N THR A 198 -27.77 6.75 -11.43
CA THR A 198 -27.23 7.61 -12.49
C THR A 198 -25.97 8.33 -12.03
N ALA A 199 -25.98 8.92 -10.83
CA ALA A 199 -24.84 9.68 -10.31
C ALA A 199 -23.60 8.80 -10.09
N LEU A 200 -23.76 7.64 -9.47
CA LEU A 200 -22.68 6.68 -9.21
C LEU A 200 -22.09 6.12 -10.49
N GLY A 201 -22.90 5.88 -11.53
CA GLY A 201 -22.40 5.51 -12.85
C GLY A 201 -21.48 6.59 -13.43
N VAL A 202 -21.93 7.85 -13.42
CA VAL A 202 -21.11 9.00 -13.88
C VAL A 202 -19.84 9.16 -13.07
N ILE A 203 -19.90 8.98 -11.74
CA ILE A 203 -18.72 9.04 -10.87
C ILE A 203 -17.72 7.94 -11.24
N ALA A 204 -18.20 6.70 -11.43
CA ALA A 204 -17.34 5.58 -11.80
C ALA A 204 -16.67 5.81 -13.17
N ASP A 205 -17.40 6.29 -14.16
CA ASP A 205 -16.86 6.59 -15.48
C ASP A 205 -15.80 7.70 -15.42
N ASN A 206 -16.10 8.81 -14.72
CA ASN A 206 -15.14 9.90 -14.51
C ASN A 206 -13.88 9.44 -13.75
N PHE A 207 -14.02 8.52 -12.81
CA PHE A 207 -12.90 7.97 -12.07
C PHE A 207 -12.00 7.15 -13.00
N ARG A 208 -12.58 6.25 -13.80
CA ARG A 208 -11.85 5.44 -14.78
C ARG A 208 -11.14 6.31 -15.81
N GLU A 209 -11.79 7.35 -16.31
CA GLU A 209 -11.17 8.30 -17.27
C GLU A 209 -9.91 8.95 -16.69
N LYS A 210 -9.95 9.40 -15.43
CA LYS A 210 -8.79 10.00 -14.75
C LYS A 210 -7.62 9.02 -14.55
N HIS A 211 -7.92 7.75 -14.32
CA HIS A 211 -6.91 6.72 -14.04
C HIS A 211 -6.44 5.98 -15.31
N CYS A 212 -7.15 6.10 -16.43
CA CYS A 212 -6.76 5.54 -17.74
C CYS A 212 -5.70 6.39 -18.47
N VAL A 213 -5.57 7.68 -18.12
CA VAL A 213 -4.48 8.53 -18.62
C VAL A 213 -3.20 8.19 -17.86
N LEU A 214 -2.33 7.38 -18.49
CA LEU A 214 -0.98 7.06 -17.99
C LEU A 214 -0.23 8.30 -17.48
N PRO A 215 0.67 8.15 -16.49
CA PRO A 215 1.48 9.25 -15.99
C PRO A 215 2.23 9.87 -17.16
N THR A 216 2.08 11.17 -17.35
CA THR A 216 2.88 11.93 -18.33
C THR A 216 4.34 11.53 -18.16
N SER A 217 4.89 10.91 -19.19
CA SER A 217 6.32 10.75 -19.37
C SER A 217 6.99 12.08 -19.01
N ASN A 218 7.91 12.02 -18.08
CA ASN A 218 8.74 13.14 -17.67
C ASN A 218 9.41 13.76 -18.93
N PRO A 219 9.15 15.02 -19.31
CA PRO A 219 9.73 15.61 -20.53
C PRO A 219 11.18 16.08 -20.32
N ALA A 220 11.90 15.54 -19.34
CA ALA A 220 13.24 16.00 -18.94
C ALA A 220 14.38 15.05 -19.33
N LEU A 221 14.22 14.25 -20.38
CA LEU A 221 15.31 13.44 -20.96
C LEU A 221 15.23 13.42 -22.50
N SER A 222 15.17 14.60 -23.08
CA SER A 222 15.53 14.84 -24.48
C SER A 222 16.56 15.97 -24.51
N LEU A 223 17.77 15.71 -23.99
CA LEU A 223 18.94 16.48 -24.41
C LEU A 223 19.60 15.65 -25.50
N GLU A 224 19.20 15.99 -26.72
CA GLU A 224 19.90 15.64 -27.95
C GLU A 224 21.37 16.03 -27.80
N VAL A 225 22.24 15.04 -27.93
CA VAL A 225 23.67 15.27 -28.18
C VAL A 225 23.77 15.71 -29.64
N GLU A 226 23.47 16.97 -29.91
CA GLU A 226 23.88 17.61 -31.15
C GLU A 226 25.36 17.94 -31.08
N SER A 227 26.11 17.14 -31.84
CA SER A 227 27.44 17.42 -32.35
C SER A 227 27.56 18.86 -32.86
N CYS A 228 28.44 19.65 -32.26
CA CYS A 228 29.09 20.80 -32.89
C CYS A 228 30.50 21.01 -32.31
N TYR A 229 31.49 20.89 -33.22
CA TYR A 229 32.93 21.15 -33.12
C TYR A 229 33.83 20.08 -32.48
#